data_AF-A0A9J6GDR1-F1
#
_entry.id   AF-A0A9J6GDR1-F1
#
_cell.length_a   1.000
_cell.length_b   1.000
_cell.length_c   1.000
_cell.angle_alpha   90.00
_cell.angle_beta   90.00
_cell.angle_gamma   90.00
#
_symmetry.space_group_name_H-M   'P 1'
#
loop_
_entity.id
_entity.type
_entity.pdbx_description
1 polymer ?
#
loop_
_entity_poly.entity_id
_entity_poly.type
_entity_poly.pdbx_seq_one_letter_code
_entity_poly.pdbx_strand_id
1 'polypeptide(L)'
;MLHTSCIGGIPCNRFQSLECYLPNQDDRDTSLKMHLWIAQRQKEGTRMVKWLSRLGHQLEDTVTNCRYARQDCTGRRYFTKSFDSRYGNCFCFHCHGVGGKDEDFLHEETATSTKEGLDLILDAQAEEYLPTSTQMGFVVMIHGQGFRPVLCNDVVFVEPGFVTYISLRLVT
;
A
#
# COMPACT_ATOMS: atom_id res chain seq x y z
N MET A 1 25.51 14.61 11.18
CA MET A 1 25.45 14.77 9.71
C MET A 1 24.00 14.64 9.30
N LEU A 2 23.38 15.76 8.93
CA LEU A 2 21.99 15.86 8.49
C LEU A 2 21.88 15.29 7.07
N HIS A 3 20.97 14.34 6.85
CA HIS A 3 20.51 14.03 5.50
C HIS A 3 19.17 14.76 5.28
N THR A 4 19.30 15.99 4.81
CA THR A 4 18.26 16.68 4.04
C THR A 4 18.19 16.04 2.65
N SER A 5 17.05 15.47 2.31
CA SER A 5 16.68 15.23 0.91
C SER A 5 15.27 15.76 0.68
N CYS A 6 15.16 17.09 0.60
CA CYS A 6 14.13 17.73 -0.20
C CYS A 6 14.63 17.66 -1.65
N ILE A 7 14.09 16.77 -2.48
CA ILE A 7 14.32 16.80 -3.92
C ILE A 7 12.97 17.02 -4.58
N GLY A 8 12.73 18.28 -4.99
CA GLY A 8 11.52 18.68 -5.68
C GLY A 8 11.24 20.17 -5.48
N GLY A 9 11.86 21.03 -6.29
CA GLY A 9 11.83 22.49 -6.15
C GLY A 9 10.46 23.12 -6.41
N ILE A 10 9.54 23.05 -5.44
CA ILE A 10 8.39 23.93 -5.34
C ILE A 10 8.50 24.68 -4.00
N PRO A 11 8.51 26.03 -3.98
CA PRO A 11 8.53 26.77 -2.72
C PRO A 11 7.22 26.54 -1.96
N CYS A 12 7.32 26.15 -0.68
CA CYS A 12 6.23 26.05 0.29
C CYS A 12 5.59 27.42 0.60
N ASN A 13 5.10 28.16 -0.40
CA ASN A 13 4.52 29.49 -0.23
C ASN A 13 3.18 29.69 -0.97
N ARG A 14 2.42 28.60 -1.21
CA ARG A 14 1.05 28.74 -1.75
C ARG A 14 0.00 27.82 -1.15
N PHE A 15 0.17 27.39 0.09
CA PHE A 15 -0.92 26.97 0.96
C PHE A 15 -0.51 27.33 2.40
N GLN A 16 -1.23 28.26 3.02
CA GLN A 16 -1.05 28.59 4.43
C GLN A 16 -1.46 27.38 5.27
N SER A 17 -0.61 27.06 6.27
CA SER A 17 -0.80 26.16 7.41
C SER A 17 -0.98 24.65 7.15
N LEU A 18 0.11 23.97 6.77
CA LEU A 18 0.47 22.72 7.44
C LEU A 18 1.98 22.76 7.68
N GLU A 19 2.39 23.02 8.91
CA GLU A 19 3.74 22.66 9.34
C GLU A 19 3.85 21.13 9.19
N CYS A 20 4.77 20.65 8.36
CA CYS A 20 5.09 19.23 8.33
C CYS A 20 5.68 18.86 9.70
N TYR A 21 4.88 18.22 10.56
CA TYR A 21 5.33 17.74 11.86
C TYR A 21 6.43 16.70 11.67
N LEU A 22 7.64 17.03 12.13
CA LEU A 22 8.75 16.08 12.13
C LEU A 22 8.73 15.30 13.45
N PRO A 23 8.53 13.97 13.40
CA PRO A 23 8.38 13.15 14.61
C PRO A 23 9.69 13.09 15.40
N ASN A 24 9.58 13.38 16.70
CA ASN A 24 10.67 13.34 17.65
C ASN A 24 10.97 11.89 18.10
N GLN A 25 11.91 11.70 19.04
CA GLN A 25 12.27 10.36 19.50
C GLN A 25 11.12 9.65 20.23
N ASP A 26 10.34 10.36 21.03
CA ASP A 26 9.20 9.80 21.76
C ASP A 26 8.09 9.34 20.80
N ASP A 27 7.87 10.07 19.71
CA ASP A 27 6.92 9.67 18.65
C ASP A 27 7.36 8.38 17.98
N ARG A 28 8.66 8.25 17.68
CA ARG A 28 9.22 7.03 17.08
C ARG A 28 9.10 5.85 18.02
N ASP A 29 9.42 6.05 19.30
CA ASP A 29 9.27 5.04 20.34
C ASP A 29 7.80 4.65 20.53
N THR A 30 6.88 5.60 20.42
CA THR A 30 5.43 5.37 20.49
C THR A 30 4.93 4.56 19.29
N SER A 31 5.31 4.94 18.07
CA SER A 31 5.01 4.18 16.85
C SER A 31 5.60 2.76 16.90
N LEU A 32 6.83 2.61 17.42
CA LEU A 32 7.45 1.29 17.61
C LEU A 32 6.68 0.43 18.63
N LYS A 33 6.32 1.00 19.79
CA LYS A 33 5.52 0.30 20.80
C LYS A 33 4.16 -0.12 20.24
N MET A 34 3.53 0.72 19.43
CA MET A 34 2.27 0.42 18.75
C MET A 34 2.43 -0.78 17.80
N HIS A 35 3.42 -0.75 16.90
CA HIS A 35 3.68 -1.87 15.99
C HIS A 35 3.94 -3.18 16.73
N LEU A 36 4.74 -3.15 17.81
CA LEU A 36 5.01 -4.32 18.64
C LEU A 36 3.75 -4.84 19.34
N TRP A 37 2.92 -3.94 19.86
CA TRP A 37 1.65 -4.30 20.47
C TRP A 37 0.71 -4.97 19.45
N ILE A 38 0.57 -4.40 18.25
CA ILE A 38 -0.23 -4.99 17.16
C ILE A 38 0.29 -6.39 16.79
N ALA A 39 1.61 -6.53 16.62
CA ALA A 39 2.25 -7.80 16.29
C ALA A 39 2.02 -8.87 17.39
N GLN A 40 2.01 -8.47 18.66
CA GLN A 40 1.67 -9.36 19.76
C GLN A 40 0.19 -9.78 19.72
N ARG A 41 -0.73 -8.84 19.51
CA ARG A 41 -2.17 -9.11 19.42
C ARG A 41 -2.54 -9.99 18.22
N GLN A 42 -1.83 -9.83 17.10
CA GLN A 42 -2.01 -10.69 15.93
C GLN A 42 -1.81 -12.18 16.24
N LYS A 43 -0.93 -12.51 17.20
CA LYS A 43 -0.68 -13.90 17.62
C LYS A 43 -1.83 -14.52 18.43
N GLU A 44 -2.78 -13.73 18.91
CA GLU A 44 -3.97 -14.22 19.62
C GLU A 44 -4.99 -14.89 18.70
N GLY A 45 -4.79 -14.80 17.37
CA GLY A 45 -5.54 -15.55 16.37
C GLY A 45 -6.47 -14.69 15.51
N THR A 46 -7.24 -15.38 14.66
CA THR A 46 -8.01 -14.79 13.56
C THR A 46 -9.05 -13.76 14.00
N ARG A 47 -9.68 -13.96 15.17
CA ARG A 47 -10.65 -13.00 15.72
C ARG A 47 -10.01 -11.64 16.00
N MET A 48 -8.79 -11.64 16.54
CA MET A 48 -8.06 -10.41 16.84
C MET A 48 -7.59 -9.73 15.54
N VAL A 49 -7.10 -10.50 14.57
CA VAL A 49 -6.77 -9.98 13.23
C VAL A 49 -7.97 -9.30 12.60
N LYS A 50 -9.16 -9.93 12.63
CA LYS A 50 -10.39 -9.33 12.10
C LYS A 50 -10.76 -8.03 12.82
N TRP A 51 -10.49 -7.93 14.13
CA TRP A 51 -10.70 -6.71 14.89
C TRP A 51 -9.73 -5.61 14.45
N LEU A 52 -8.42 -5.91 14.39
CA LEU A 52 -7.37 -4.98 13.96
C LEU A 52 -7.61 -4.49 12.52
N SER A 53 -8.03 -5.39 11.62
CA SER A 53 -8.34 -5.06 10.23
C SER A 53 -9.51 -4.08 10.06
N ARG A 54 -10.35 -3.87 11.07
CA ARG A 54 -11.41 -2.85 11.03
C ARG A 54 -10.91 -1.46 11.43
N LEU A 55 -9.73 -1.36 12.04
CA LEU A 55 -9.13 -0.11 12.47
C LEU A 55 -8.19 0.50 11.43
N GLY A 56 -7.70 -0.29 10.47
CA GLY A 56 -6.92 0.23 9.35
C GLY A 56 -7.80 0.60 8.15
N HIS A 57 -7.20 1.26 7.15
CA HIS A 57 -7.89 1.64 5.91
C HIS A 57 -8.56 0.45 5.21
N GLN A 58 -9.75 0.68 4.64
CA GLN A 58 -10.51 -0.34 3.92
C GLN A 58 -10.27 -0.22 2.41
N LEU A 59 -10.51 -1.32 1.68
CA LEU A 59 -10.20 -1.39 0.25
C LEU A 59 -10.96 -0.33 -0.54
N GLU A 60 -12.22 -0.09 -0.19
CA GLU A 60 -13.12 0.82 -0.93
C GLU A 60 -12.71 2.27 -0.78
N ASP A 61 -12.13 2.60 0.36
CA ASP A 61 -11.64 3.94 0.66
C ASP A 61 -10.23 4.13 0.09
N THR A 62 -9.41 3.07 0.06
CA THR A 62 -8.03 3.14 -0.45
C THR A 62 -7.94 3.02 -1.98
N VAL A 63 -8.64 2.09 -2.61
CA VAL A 63 -8.63 1.85 -4.07
C VAL A 63 -9.89 2.45 -4.67
N THR A 64 -9.82 3.72 -5.06
CA THR A 64 -10.99 4.46 -5.57
C THR A 64 -11.26 4.19 -7.05
N ASN A 65 -10.26 3.72 -7.80
CA ASN A 65 -10.42 3.23 -9.16
C ASN A 65 -9.39 2.15 -9.48
N CYS A 66 -9.80 1.11 -10.18
CA CYS A 66 -8.94 0.05 -10.68
C CYS A 66 -9.31 -0.31 -12.10
N ARG A 67 -8.31 -0.34 -12.99
CA ARG A 67 -8.43 -0.92 -14.33
C ARG A 67 -7.31 -1.89 -14.59
N TYR A 68 -7.65 -3.04 -15.16
CA TYR A 68 -6.67 -4.03 -15.60
C TYR A 68 -7.10 -4.57 -16.95
N ALA A 69 -6.18 -4.61 -17.91
CA ALA A 69 -6.48 -5.00 -19.29
C ALA A 69 -7.73 -4.28 -19.85
N ARG A 70 -7.87 -2.99 -19.53
CA ARG A 70 -9.00 -2.11 -19.88
C ARG A 70 -10.34 -2.44 -19.20
N GLN A 71 -10.44 -3.47 -18.37
CA GLN A 71 -11.62 -3.86 -17.61
C GLN A 71 -11.62 -3.23 -16.21
N ASP A 72 -12.82 -2.97 -15.67
CA ASP A 72 -12.98 -2.45 -14.30
C ASP A 72 -12.71 -3.56 -13.27
N CYS A 73 -11.77 -3.29 -12.35
CA CYS A 73 -11.38 -4.18 -11.27
C CYS A 73 -11.59 -3.59 -9.88
N THR A 74 -12.39 -2.53 -9.72
CA THR A 74 -12.55 -1.80 -8.45
C THR A 74 -13.25 -2.66 -7.38
N GLY A 75 -13.97 -3.71 -7.78
CA GLY A 75 -14.70 -4.58 -6.86
C GLY A 75 -13.80 -5.44 -5.96
N ARG A 76 -14.22 -5.61 -4.69
CA ARG A 76 -13.60 -6.48 -3.67
C ARG A 76 -13.19 -7.88 -4.14
N ARG A 77 -13.91 -8.44 -5.13
CA ARG A 77 -13.64 -9.79 -5.63
C ARG A 77 -12.23 -9.95 -6.20
N TYR A 78 -11.63 -8.88 -6.73
CA TYR A 78 -10.33 -8.90 -7.39
C TYR A 78 -9.14 -8.74 -6.44
N PHE A 79 -9.41 -8.50 -5.15
CA PHE A 79 -8.39 -8.23 -4.15
C PHE A 79 -8.48 -9.20 -2.98
N THR A 80 -7.37 -9.83 -2.66
CA THR A 80 -7.21 -10.58 -1.41
C THR A 80 -6.76 -9.63 -0.30
N LYS A 81 -7.54 -9.54 0.78
CA LYS A 81 -7.16 -8.79 1.98
C LYS A 81 -6.27 -9.63 2.89
N SER A 82 -5.17 -9.06 3.35
CA SER A 82 -4.33 -9.58 4.43
C SER A 82 -3.99 -8.48 5.44
N PHE A 83 -3.31 -8.83 6.54
CA PHE A 83 -2.97 -7.88 7.60
C PHE A 83 -1.49 -8.00 7.98
N ASP A 84 -0.78 -6.88 7.91
CA ASP A 84 0.58 -6.71 8.42
C ASP A 84 0.57 -5.82 9.66
N SER A 85 1.37 -6.19 10.67
CA SER A 85 1.41 -5.46 11.93
C SER A 85 2.02 -4.05 11.84
N ARG A 86 2.79 -3.76 10.79
CA ARG A 86 3.42 -2.46 10.56
C ARG A 86 2.64 -1.60 9.58
N TYR A 87 2.05 -2.20 8.55
CA TYR A 87 1.36 -1.47 7.48
C TYR A 87 -0.17 -1.62 7.50
N GLY A 88 -0.73 -2.39 8.42
CA GLY A 88 -2.17 -2.57 8.55
C GLY A 88 -2.75 -3.48 7.47
N ASN A 89 -3.84 -3.05 6.85
CA ASN A 89 -4.51 -3.83 5.81
C ASN A 89 -3.72 -3.78 4.49
N CYS A 90 -3.41 -4.96 3.93
CA CYS A 90 -2.79 -5.07 2.62
C CYS A 90 -3.79 -5.67 1.64
N PHE A 91 -3.84 -5.12 0.42
CA PHE A 91 -4.72 -5.57 -0.65
C PHE A 91 -3.90 -6.09 -1.81
N CYS A 92 -4.09 -7.36 -2.15
CA CYS A 92 -3.32 -7.99 -3.21
C CYS A 92 -4.21 -8.31 -4.40
N PHE A 93 -3.88 -7.70 -5.53
CA PHE A 93 -4.46 -8.02 -6.83
C PHE A 93 -3.84 -9.32 -7.37
N HIS A 94 -4.66 -10.27 -7.82
CA HIS A 94 -4.21 -11.58 -8.36
C HIS A 94 -3.31 -12.42 -7.42
N CYS A 95 -3.56 -12.37 -6.10
CA CYS A 95 -2.81 -13.20 -5.15
C CYS A 95 -3.26 -14.66 -5.09
N HIS A 96 -4.49 -14.96 -5.49
CA HIS A 96 -4.97 -16.33 -5.60
C HIS A 96 -4.35 -16.93 -6.88
N GLY A 97 -3.53 -17.98 -6.72
CA GLY A 97 -2.84 -18.61 -7.85
C GLY A 97 -3.77 -19.33 -8.82
N VAL A 98 -3.16 -19.99 -9.82
CA VAL A 98 -3.86 -20.76 -10.84
C VAL A 98 -4.86 -21.76 -10.21
N GLY A 99 -6.14 -21.67 -10.60
CA GLY A 99 -7.26 -22.45 -10.07
C GLY A 99 -8.09 -21.77 -8.95
N GLY A 100 -7.82 -20.49 -8.66
CA GLY A 100 -8.66 -19.64 -7.81
C GLY A 100 -9.90 -19.10 -8.54
N LYS A 101 -10.80 -18.39 -7.81
CA LYS A 101 -12.02 -17.77 -8.38
C LYS A 101 -11.76 -16.66 -9.42
N ASP A 102 -10.50 -16.28 -9.63
CA ASP A 102 -10.07 -15.16 -10.47
C ASP A 102 -9.30 -15.59 -11.74
N GLU A 103 -9.30 -16.89 -12.08
CA GLU A 103 -8.73 -17.41 -13.34
C GLU A 103 -9.21 -16.62 -14.56
N ASP A 104 -10.50 -16.27 -14.58
CA ASP A 104 -11.14 -15.57 -15.69
C ASP A 104 -10.66 -14.12 -15.89
N PHE A 105 -9.90 -13.55 -14.95
CA PHE A 105 -9.41 -12.17 -14.99
C PHE A 105 -7.90 -12.06 -15.18
N LEU A 106 -7.18 -13.18 -15.28
CA LEU A 106 -5.76 -13.21 -15.63
C LEU A 106 -5.59 -12.97 -17.13
N HIS A 107 -4.90 -11.90 -17.51
CA HIS A 107 -4.46 -11.67 -18.90
C HIS A 107 -2.95 -11.89 -18.96
N GLU A 108 -2.52 -13.02 -19.51
CA GLU A 108 -1.10 -13.36 -19.74
C GLU A 108 -0.53 -12.68 -21.00
N GLU A 109 -1.05 -11.51 -21.36
CA GLU A 109 -0.51 -10.76 -22.50
C GLU A 109 0.60 -9.81 -22.06
N THR A 110 1.64 -9.69 -22.90
CA THR A 110 2.65 -8.65 -22.70
C THR A 110 1.99 -7.30 -22.92
N ALA A 111 1.77 -6.54 -21.84
CA ALA A 111 1.24 -5.19 -21.94
C ALA A 111 2.16 -4.33 -22.81
N THR A 112 1.64 -3.86 -23.94
CA THR A 112 2.34 -2.97 -24.88
C THR A 112 2.17 -1.49 -24.52
N SER A 113 1.22 -1.20 -23.62
CA SER A 113 0.98 0.13 -23.06
C SER A 113 0.58 0.07 -21.59
N THR A 114 0.70 1.20 -20.88
CA THR A 114 0.26 1.31 -19.47
C THR A 114 -1.22 1.01 -19.28
N LYS A 115 -2.06 1.23 -20.30
CA LYS A 115 -3.51 0.97 -20.27
C LYS A 115 -3.88 -0.51 -20.35
N GLU A 116 -2.93 -1.36 -20.71
CA GLU A 116 -3.10 -2.82 -20.76
C GLU A 116 -2.64 -3.48 -19.46
N GLY A 117 -1.81 -2.78 -18.67
CA GLY A 117 -1.42 -3.21 -17.33
C GLY A 117 -2.46 -2.89 -16.26
N LEU A 118 -2.01 -2.90 -15.00
CA LEU A 118 -2.79 -2.47 -13.84
C LEU A 118 -2.66 -0.96 -13.66
N ASP A 119 -3.80 -0.28 -13.64
CA ASP A 119 -3.96 1.16 -13.41
C ASP A 119 -4.79 1.34 -12.14
N LEU A 120 -4.24 2.04 -11.16
CA LEU A 120 -4.84 2.26 -9.85
C LEU A 120 -4.89 3.76 -9.56
N ILE A 121 -6.04 4.21 -9.07
CA ILE A 121 -6.14 5.48 -8.35
C ILE A 121 -6.30 5.13 -6.88
N LEU A 122 -5.37 5.62 -6.07
CA LEU A 122 -5.30 5.33 -4.64
C LEU A 122 -5.53 6.61 -3.83
N ASP A 123 -6.39 6.51 -2.83
CA ASP A 123 -6.58 7.57 -1.84
C ASP A 123 -5.83 7.23 -0.55
N ALA A 124 -4.87 8.10 -0.22
CA ALA A 124 -4.02 7.93 0.94
C ALA A 124 -4.74 8.28 2.25
N GLN A 125 -5.84 9.05 2.21
CA GLN A 125 -6.60 9.45 3.42
C GLN A 125 -5.68 10.11 4.46
N ALA A 126 -4.90 11.11 4.04
CA ALA A 126 -3.84 11.71 4.85
C ALA A 126 -4.36 12.32 6.16
N GLU A 127 -5.63 12.73 6.18
CA GLU A 127 -6.31 13.28 7.35
C GLU A 127 -6.53 12.25 8.47
N GLU A 128 -6.49 10.96 8.16
CA GLU A 128 -6.67 9.86 9.13
C GLU A 128 -5.35 9.37 9.73
N TYR A 129 -4.21 9.92 9.29
CA TYR A 129 -2.90 9.48 9.77
C TYR A 129 -2.70 9.84 11.24
N LEU A 130 -2.04 8.94 11.97
CA LEU A 130 -1.69 9.20 13.36
C LEU A 130 -0.69 10.37 13.45
N PRO A 131 -0.73 11.20 14.50
CA PRO A 131 0.23 12.28 14.70
C PRO A 131 1.69 11.82 14.74
N THR A 132 1.93 10.55 15.10
CA THR A 132 3.27 9.93 15.14
C THR A 132 3.69 9.29 13.82
N SER A 133 2.86 9.36 12.78
CA SER A 133 3.18 8.85 11.44
C SER A 133 4.28 9.70 10.82
N THR A 134 5.32 9.04 10.32
CA THR A 134 6.53 9.70 9.80
C THR A 134 6.57 9.79 8.28
N GLN A 135 5.72 9.03 7.61
CA GLN A 135 5.67 8.84 6.17
C GLN A 135 4.21 8.69 5.73
N MET A 136 3.90 9.10 4.50
CA MET A 136 2.60 8.94 3.86
C MET A 136 2.75 8.36 2.46
N GLY A 137 1.73 7.66 2.00
CA GLY A 137 1.70 7.01 0.69
C GLY A 137 1.58 5.50 0.80
N PHE A 138 2.06 4.80 -0.22
CA PHE A 138 1.80 3.38 -0.39
C PHE A 138 3.09 2.59 -0.49
N VAL A 139 3.09 1.42 0.13
CA VAL A 139 4.12 0.39 -0.06
C VAL A 139 3.59 -0.62 -1.05
N VAL A 140 4.14 -0.63 -2.26
CA VAL A 140 3.75 -1.54 -3.33
C VAL A 140 4.76 -2.69 -3.40
N MET A 141 4.25 -3.92 -3.39
CA MET A 141 5.04 -5.12 -3.55
C MET A 141 4.66 -5.83 -4.84
N ILE A 142 5.69 -6.31 -5.57
CA ILE A 142 5.51 -7.09 -6.79
C ILE A 142 6.17 -8.44 -6.55
N HIS A 143 5.41 -9.51 -6.66
CA HIS A 143 5.89 -10.87 -6.43
C HIS A 143 5.13 -11.87 -7.31
N GLY A 144 5.67 -13.08 -7.44
CA GLY A 144 4.99 -14.18 -8.12
C GLY A 144 3.74 -14.65 -7.37
N GLN A 145 2.79 -15.24 -8.09
CA GLN A 145 1.56 -15.79 -7.50
C GLN A 145 1.85 -16.91 -6.50
N GLY A 146 1.02 -17.04 -5.46
CA GLY A 146 1.16 -18.09 -4.43
C GLY A 146 2.31 -17.87 -3.44
N PHE A 147 3.17 -16.87 -3.64
CA PHE A 147 4.19 -16.49 -2.68
C PHE A 147 3.64 -15.49 -1.67
N ARG A 148 3.98 -15.68 -0.39
CA ARG A 148 3.74 -14.68 0.64
C ARG A 148 4.88 -13.65 0.59
N PRO A 149 4.60 -12.39 0.22
CA PRO A 149 5.66 -11.40 0.09
C PRO A 149 6.31 -11.11 1.44
N VAL A 150 7.62 -10.86 1.40
CA VAL A 150 8.41 -10.43 2.56
C VAL A 150 8.76 -8.96 2.35
N LEU A 151 8.12 -8.10 3.14
CA LEU A 151 8.23 -6.63 3.12
C LEU A 151 9.64 -6.04 3.29
N CYS A 152 10.69 -6.86 3.42
CA CYS A 152 12.05 -6.38 3.67
C CYS A 152 12.85 -6.10 2.39
N ASN A 153 12.52 -6.74 1.26
CA ASN A 153 13.40 -6.71 0.08
C ASN A 153 12.72 -6.27 -1.23
N ASP A 154 11.40 -6.46 -1.38
CA ASP A 154 10.71 -6.29 -2.67
C ASP A 154 9.62 -5.21 -2.60
N VAL A 155 9.99 -4.00 -2.16
CA VAL A 155 9.04 -2.89 -1.96
C VAL A 155 9.41 -1.66 -2.78
N VAL A 156 8.39 -0.99 -3.31
CA VAL A 156 8.46 0.33 -3.93
C VAL A 156 7.57 1.28 -3.12
N PHE A 157 8.11 2.42 -2.71
CA PHE A 157 7.33 3.49 -2.08
C PHE A 157 6.71 4.37 -3.16
N VAL A 158 5.40 4.61 -3.05
CA VAL A 158 4.63 5.46 -3.97
C VAL A 158 4.08 6.64 -3.19
N GLU A 159 4.52 7.84 -3.57
CA GLU A 159 4.11 9.09 -2.94
C GLU A 159 2.73 9.55 -3.48
N PRO A 160 1.83 10.04 -2.62
CA PRO A 160 0.55 10.60 -3.06
C PRO A 160 0.75 11.91 -3.85
N GLY A 161 -0.25 12.27 -4.66
CA GLY A 161 -0.24 13.53 -5.43
C GLY A 161 0.52 13.48 -6.77
N PHE A 162 1.23 12.39 -7.05
CA PHE A 162 1.93 12.17 -8.31
C PHE A 162 1.54 10.83 -8.94
N VAL A 163 1.73 10.72 -10.26
CA VAL A 163 1.55 9.46 -10.99
C VAL A 163 2.89 8.73 -11.02
N THR A 164 2.91 7.49 -10.54
CA THR A 164 4.09 6.61 -10.59
C THR A 164 3.88 5.52 -11.64
N TYR A 165 4.81 5.41 -12.59
CA TYR A 165 4.80 4.35 -13.60
C TYR A 165 5.82 3.26 -13.25
N ILE A 166 5.36 2.02 -13.17
CA ILE A 166 6.22 0.86 -12.91
C ILE A 166 6.08 -0.12 -14.07
N SER A 167 7.18 -0.44 -14.73
CA SER A 167 7.24 -1.46 -15.78
C SER A 167 7.98 -2.70 -15.28
N LEU A 168 7.41 -3.86 -15.53
CA LEU A 168 7.96 -5.14 -15.08
C LEU A 168 8.53 -5.91 -16.27
N ARG A 169 9.63 -6.61 -16.03
CA ARG A 169 10.20 -7.59 -16.96
C ARG A 169 10.48 -8.85 -16.18
N LEU A 170 9.88 -9.96 -16.60
CA LEU A 170 10.23 -11.27 -16.04
C LEU A 170 11.64 -11.64 -16.49
N VAL A 171 12.51 -11.98 -15.53
CA VAL A 171 13.86 -12.47 -15.78
C VAL A 171 13.89 -13.91 -15.30
N THR A 172 14.02 -14.83 -16.25
CA THR A 172 14.16 -16.28 -16.05
C THR A 172 15.63 -16.68 -15.99
#